data_AF-A0A349K1W8-F1
#
_entry.id   AF-A0A349K1W8-F1
#
_cell.length_a   1.000
_cell.length_b   1.000
_cell.length_c   1.000
_cell.angle_alpha   90.00
_cell.angle_beta   90.00
_cell.angle_gamma   90.00
#
_symmetry.space_group_name_H-M   'P 1'
#
loop_
_entity.id
_entity.type
_entity.pdbx_description
1 polymer ?
#
loop_
_entity_poly.entity_id
_entity_poly.type
_entity_poly.pdbx_seq_one_letter_code
_entity_poly.pdbx_strand_id
1 'polypeptide(L)'
;MRNSAGRGRKGFSLITTVTILVLLSLIAIGLLSLSTVTVRSSTSELAQLEARANARLALMIAIGELQTNLGPDQRVSAEAGIMDEDPDPIAAEGIQGVKHPHWVGVWTTEWVPPGSDGQNKSPWVRNDNEGGLSDQRFTGAAGKTFDREKDVLSYLVSGNEGGRVELGVDLIEAEAWEGEQIELVGDGTVATTEEYVVAPRVTTRNDKDRETGGYAYWIGDLGVRANIAMVDAYSLDAPARGPNPDG
;
A
#
# COMPACT_ATOMS: atom_id res chain seq x y z
N MET A 1 13.00 86.41 -51.00
CA MET A 1 12.26 86.47 -49.71
C MET A 1 12.08 85.05 -49.19
N ARG A 2 12.13 84.89 -47.87
CA ARG A 2 12.41 83.65 -47.11
C ARG A 2 11.34 82.54 -47.29
N ASN A 3 11.78 81.31 -47.54
CA ASN A 3 10.97 80.10 -47.34
C ASN A 3 10.89 79.77 -45.84
N SER A 4 9.69 79.81 -45.28
CA SER A 4 9.41 79.41 -43.89
C SER A 4 9.36 77.88 -43.79
N ALA A 5 10.44 77.28 -43.29
CA ALA A 5 10.47 75.88 -42.88
C ALA A 5 9.48 75.66 -41.71
N GLY A 6 8.43 74.87 -41.95
CA GLY A 6 7.45 74.49 -40.93
C GLY A 6 8.13 73.79 -39.75
N ARG A 7 8.02 74.40 -38.56
CA ARG A 7 8.54 73.84 -37.30
C ARG A 7 7.64 72.67 -36.89
N GLY A 8 8.03 71.45 -37.25
CA GLY A 8 7.32 70.22 -36.88
C GLY A 8 7.18 70.07 -35.37
N ARG A 9 5.97 69.75 -34.89
CA ARG A 9 5.66 69.51 -33.47
C ARG A 9 6.43 68.28 -32.97
N LYS A 10 7.48 68.49 -32.17
CA LYS A 10 8.37 67.44 -31.65
C LYS A 10 7.79 66.55 -30.52
N GLY A 11 6.49 66.63 -30.23
CA GLY A 11 5.84 65.91 -29.13
C GLY A 11 5.18 64.58 -29.51
N PHE A 12 4.76 64.39 -30.76
CA PHE A 12 3.96 63.23 -31.16
C PHE A 12 4.77 61.92 -31.17
N SER A 13 6.02 61.97 -31.63
CA SER A 13 6.88 60.78 -31.72
C SER A 13 7.15 60.14 -30.35
N LEU A 14 7.24 60.93 -29.27
CA LEU A 14 7.45 60.40 -27.92
C LEU A 14 6.21 59.67 -27.39
N ILE A 15 5.01 60.20 -27.69
CA ILE A 15 3.75 59.56 -27.31
C ILE A 15 3.60 58.23 -28.06
N THR A 16 3.95 58.20 -29.36
CA THR A 16 3.92 56.98 -30.16
C THR A 16 4.92 55.93 -29.64
N THR A 17 6.14 56.31 -29.26
CA THR A 17 7.10 55.33 -28.73
C THR A 17 6.73 54.83 -27.34
N VAL A 18 6.25 55.70 -26.45
CA VAL A 18 5.79 55.30 -25.11
C VAL A 18 4.58 54.36 -25.22
N THR A 19 3.60 54.67 -26.07
CA THR A 19 2.46 53.77 -26.29
C THR A 19 2.87 52.42 -26.87
N ILE A 20 3.77 52.39 -27.87
CA ILE A 20 4.31 51.13 -28.41
C ILE A 20 5.08 50.35 -27.34
N LEU A 21 5.94 51.00 -26.55
CA LEU A 21 6.71 50.34 -25.49
C LEU A 21 5.80 49.78 -24.40
N VAL A 22 4.76 50.51 -24.00
CA VAL A 22 3.77 50.03 -23.02
C VAL A 22 3.01 48.83 -23.58
N LEU A 23 2.62 48.88 -24.85
CA LEU A 23 1.89 47.78 -25.52
C LEU A 23 2.76 46.52 -25.64
N LEU A 24 4.03 46.68 -26.04
CA LEU A 24 5.02 45.60 -26.05
C LEU A 24 5.26 45.03 -24.65
N SER A 25 5.33 45.89 -23.64
CA SER A 25 5.52 45.46 -22.24
C SER A 25 4.33 44.65 -21.74
N LEU A 26 3.10 45.06 -22.06
CA LEU A 26 1.89 44.32 -21.73
C LEU A 26 1.85 42.95 -22.40
N ILE A 27 2.24 42.87 -23.69
CA ILE A 27 2.33 41.59 -24.40
C ILE A 27 3.40 40.70 -23.75
N ALA A 28 4.56 41.25 -23.42
CA ALA A 28 5.65 40.50 -22.79
C ALA A 28 5.23 39.91 -21.42
N ILE A 29 4.54 40.70 -20.59
CA ILE A 29 4.01 40.24 -19.29
C ILE A 29 2.96 39.15 -19.50
N GLY A 30 2.06 39.32 -20.48
CA GLY A 30 1.04 38.31 -20.81
C GLY A 30 1.66 36.98 -21.24
N LEU A 31 2.68 37.02 -22.09
CA LEU A 31 3.41 35.83 -22.54
C LEU A 31 4.19 35.17 -21.38
N LEU A 32 4.86 35.96 -20.54
CA LEU A 32 5.58 35.44 -19.37
C LEU A 32 4.63 34.76 -18.38
N SER A 33 3.46 35.35 -18.15
CA SER A 33 2.41 34.77 -17.33
C SER A 33 1.94 33.42 -17.89
N LEU A 34 1.68 33.35 -19.20
CA LEU A 34 1.28 32.10 -19.84
C LEU A 34 2.38 31.04 -19.74
N SER A 35 3.64 31.40 -20.02
CA SER A 35 4.79 30.50 -19.89
C SER A 35 4.95 29.96 -18.46
N THR A 36 4.73 30.79 -17.45
CA THR A 36 4.81 30.39 -16.04
C THR A 36 3.71 29.38 -15.69
N VAL A 37 2.48 29.61 -16.18
CA VAL A 37 1.36 28.69 -15.99
C VAL A 37 1.60 27.36 -16.69
N THR A 38 2.09 27.38 -17.94
CA THR A 38 2.39 26.14 -18.68
C THR A 38 3.47 25.32 -17.99
N VAL A 39 4.55 25.96 -17.50
CA VAL A 39 5.61 25.25 -16.77
C VAL A 39 5.06 24.60 -15.51
N ARG A 40 4.23 25.30 -14.74
CA ARG A 40 3.62 24.75 -13.53
C ARG A 40 2.69 23.55 -13.83
N SER A 41 1.91 23.63 -14.90
CA SER A 41 1.06 22.51 -15.35
C SER A 41 1.92 21.29 -15.69
N SER A 42 2.95 21.46 -16.52
CA SER A 42 3.83 20.36 -16.92
C SER A 42 4.55 19.72 -15.73
N THR A 43 4.99 20.50 -14.74
CA THR A 43 5.60 19.91 -13.52
C THR A 43 4.61 19.07 -12.72
N SER A 44 3.33 19.48 -12.67
CA SER A 44 2.30 18.70 -11.98
C SER A 44 1.94 17.41 -12.71
N GLU A 45 1.89 17.44 -14.05
CA GLU A 45 1.67 16.26 -14.89
C GLU A 45 2.81 15.25 -14.76
N LEU A 46 4.06 15.72 -14.74
CA LEU A 46 5.23 14.86 -14.53
C LEU A 46 5.18 14.18 -13.16
N ALA A 47 4.89 14.92 -12.09
CA ALA A 47 4.76 14.36 -10.75
C ALA A 47 3.62 13.32 -10.68
N GLN A 48 2.51 13.55 -11.38
CA GLN A 48 1.41 12.59 -11.43
C GLN A 48 1.78 11.32 -12.21
N LEU A 49 2.53 11.45 -13.30
CA LEU A 49 3.04 10.29 -14.06
C LEU A 49 4.01 9.46 -13.22
N GLU A 50 4.90 10.11 -12.49
CA GLU A 50 5.82 9.45 -11.56
C GLU A 50 5.08 8.74 -10.41
N ALA A 51 4.09 9.40 -9.80
CA ALA A 51 3.26 8.78 -8.77
C ALA A 51 2.50 7.55 -9.30
N ARG A 52 1.95 7.62 -10.52
CA ARG A 52 1.31 6.46 -11.17
C ARG A 52 2.31 5.33 -11.46
N ALA A 53 3.53 5.65 -11.87
CA ALA A 53 4.58 4.66 -12.09
C ALA A 53 4.96 3.96 -10.78
N ASN A 54 5.13 4.73 -9.69
CA ASN A 54 5.38 4.21 -8.35
C ASN A 54 4.21 3.34 -7.85
N ALA A 55 2.97 3.76 -8.06
CA ALA A 55 1.80 2.96 -7.70
C ALA A 55 1.71 1.64 -8.48
N ARG A 56 2.03 1.65 -9.79
CA ARG A 56 2.08 0.44 -10.59
C ARG A 56 3.20 -0.49 -10.14
N LEU A 57 4.36 0.06 -9.78
CA LEU A 57 5.45 -0.71 -9.18
C LEU A 57 5.01 -1.37 -7.88
N ALA A 58 4.39 -0.59 -6.97
CA ALA A 58 3.83 -1.09 -5.72
C ALA A 58 2.86 -2.26 -5.94
N LEU A 59 1.96 -2.14 -6.91
CA LEU A 59 1.02 -3.20 -7.26
C LEU A 59 1.73 -4.47 -7.76
N MET A 60 2.74 -4.33 -8.62
CA MET A 60 3.50 -5.47 -9.13
C MET A 60 4.26 -6.18 -8.00
N ILE A 61 4.85 -5.41 -7.08
CA ILE A 61 5.52 -5.94 -5.89
C ILE A 61 4.52 -6.64 -4.98
N ALA A 62 3.39 -6.01 -4.66
CA ALA A 62 2.34 -6.58 -3.82
C ALA A 62 1.85 -7.93 -4.36
N ILE A 63 1.60 -8.03 -5.68
CA ILE A 63 1.20 -9.29 -6.30
C ILE A 63 2.31 -10.34 -6.19
N GLY A 64 3.57 -9.96 -6.39
CA GLY A 64 4.72 -10.84 -6.21
C GLY A 64 4.83 -11.36 -4.78
N GLU A 65 4.76 -10.49 -3.79
CA GLU A 65 4.78 -10.85 -2.37
C GLU A 65 3.61 -11.75 -1.98
N LEU A 66 2.41 -11.44 -2.49
CA LEU A 66 1.23 -12.28 -2.28
C LEU A 66 1.44 -13.69 -2.84
N GLN A 67 1.95 -13.81 -4.07
CA GLN A 67 2.21 -15.10 -4.69
C GLN A 67 3.34 -15.87 -4.01
N THR A 68 4.39 -15.19 -3.57
CA THR A 68 5.51 -15.82 -2.85
C THR A 68 5.08 -16.34 -1.48
N ASN A 69 4.33 -15.52 -0.73
CA ASN A 69 3.95 -15.86 0.66
C ASN A 69 2.69 -16.72 0.75
N LEU A 70 1.71 -16.58 -0.15
CA LEU A 70 0.45 -17.36 -0.17
C LEU A 70 0.35 -18.34 -1.35
N GLY A 71 1.41 -18.52 -2.14
CA GLY A 71 1.46 -19.54 -3.19
C GLY A 71 1.46 -20.98 -2.66
N PRO A 72 2.26 -21.31 -1.63
CA PRO A 72 2.22 -22.63 -1.01
C PRO A 72 0.91 -22.89 -0.28
N ASP A 73 0.34 -24.09 -0.42
CA ASP A 73 -0.93 -24.53 0.21
C ASP A 73 -0.87 -24.65 1.74
N GLN A 74 0.31 -24.45 2.32
CA GLN A 74 0.55 -24.54 3.78
C GLN A 74 0.63 -23.15 4.40
N ARG A 75 -0.22 -22.24 3.92
CA ARG A 75 -0.21 -20.82 4.28
C ARG A 75 -1.61 -20.40 4.66
N VAL A 76 -1.69 -19.64 5.75
CA VAL A 76 -2.94 -19.02 6.19
C VAL A 76 -2.71 -17.53 6.37
N SER A 77 -3.66 -16.73 5.92
CA SER A 77 -3.69 -15.29 6.10
C SER A 77 -4.74 -14.90 7.13
N ALA A 78 -4.45 -13.85 7.90
CA ALA A 78 -5.39 -13.22 8.82
C ALA A 78 -4.95 -11.77 9.07
N GLU A 79 -5.89 -10.92 9.44
CA GLU A 79 -5.57 -9.56 9.90
C GLU A 79 -4.84 -9.61 11.25
N ALA A 80 -3.90 -8.67 11.46
CA ALA A 80 -3.09 -8.53 12.67
C ALA A 80 -3.94 -8.31 13.93
N GLY A 81 -5.18 -7.85 13.78
CA GLY A 81 -6.15 -7.75 14.88
C GLY A 81 -6.39 -9.06 15.64
N ILE A 82 -6.06 -10.23 15.07
CA ILE A 82 -6.09 -11.51 15.82
C ILE A 82 -5.07 -11.56 16.97
N MET A 83 -4.10 -10.65 17.00
CA MET A 83 -3.08 -10.52 18.03
C MET A 83 -3.53 -9.61 19.19
N ASP A 84 -4.83 -9.29 19.26
CA ASP A 84 -5.41 -8.59 20.39
C ASP A 84 -5.00 -9.24 21.73
N GLU A 85 -4.44 -8.42 22.62
CA GLU A 85 -4.01 -8.84 23.95
C GLU A 85 -5.21 -9.15 24.86
N ASP A 86 -6.35 -8.46 24.66
CA ASP A 86 -7.58 -8.64 25.45
C ASP A 86 -8.82 -8.78 24.55
N PRO A 87 -9.04 -9.98 23.97
CA PRO A 87 -10.19 -10.26 23.13
C PRO A 87 -11.47 -10.45 23.97
N ASP A 88 -11.90 -9.41 24.70
CA ASP A 88 -13.20 -9.39 25.37
C ASP A 88 -14.25 -8.71 24.45
N PRO A 89 -15.20 -9.47 23.87
CA PRO A 89 -16.19 -8.94 22.93
C PRO A 89 -17.23 -8.02 23.58
N ILE A 90 -17.23 -7.88 24.92
CA ILE A 90 -18.24 -7.12 25.67
C ILE A 90 -17.60 -5.95 26.44
N ALA A 91 -16.35 -6.07 26.88
CA ALA A 91 -15.71 -5.07 27.74
C ALA A 91 -14.68 -4.16 27.03
N ALA A 92 -14.07 -4.59 25.92
CA ALA A 92 -13.01 -3.83 25.26
C ALA A 92 -13.56 -2.84 24.21
N GLU A 93 -13.09 -1.59 24.26
CA GLU A 93 -13.31 -0.58 23.22
C GLU A 93 -12.32 -0.81 22.06
N GLY A 94 -12.50 -1.89 21.29
CA GLY A 94 -11.66 -2.19 20.12
C GLY A 94 -10.38 -2.98 20.42
N ILE A 95 -9.58 -3.20 19.37
CA ILE A 95 -8.39 -4.06 19.38
C ILE A 95 -7.27 -3.42 20.23
N GLN A 96 -6.77 -4.13 21.24
CA GLN A 96 -5.73 -3.64 22.14
C GLN A 96 -4.36 -4.22 21.78
N GLY A 97 -3.29 -3.43 21.99
CA GLY A 97 -1.91 -3.87 21.77
C GLY A 97 -1.42 -3.93 20.32
N VAL A 98 -2.33 -3.77 19.34
CA VAL A 98 -1.98 -3.80 17.90
C VAL A 98 -2.18 -2.42 17.27
N LYS A 99 -1.10 -1.77 16.83
CA LYS A 99 -1.18 -0.45 16.17
C LYS A 99 -1.79 -0.49 14.77
N HIS A 100 -1.51 -1.56 14.02
CA HIS A 100 -1.94 -1.72 12.64
C HIS A 100 -2.83 -2.97 12.48
N PRO A 101 -4.05 -2.98 13.05
CA PRO A 101 -4.88 -4.18 13.13
C PRO A 101 -5.26 -4.78 11.77
N HIS A 102 -5.38 -3.94 10.74
CA HIS A 102 -5.80 -4.37 9.41
C HIS A 102 -4.68 -4.89 8.52
N TRP A 103 -3.42 -4.90 8.99
CA TRP A 103 -2.33 -5.52 8.23
C TRP A 103 -2.52 -7.02 8.16
N VAL A 104 -2.38 -7.59 6.96
CA VAL A 104 -2.56 -9.03 6.78
C VAL A 104 -1.25 -9.74 7.04
N GLY A 105 -1.22 -10.56 8.08
CA GLY A 105 -0.14 -11.49 8.37
C GLY A 105 -0.29 -12.78 7.58
N VAL A 106 0.83 -13.47 7.36
CA VAL A 106 0.89 -14.82 6.81
C VAL A 106 1.56 -15.74 7.82
N TRP A 107 0.92 -16.86 8.12
CA TRP A 107 1.44 -17.91 8.98
C TRP A 107 1.61 -19.20 8.20
N THR A 108 2.52 -20.04 8.68
CA THR A 108 2.65 -21.41 8.19
C THR A 108 1.69 -22.34 8.92
N THR A 109 1.09 -23.29 8.21
CA THR A 109 0.36 -24.40 8.83
C THR A 109 1.29 -25.58 9.16
N GLU A 110 2.55 -25.51 8.73
CA GLU A 110 3.60 -26.46 9.09
C GLU A 110 4.07 -26.22 10.52
N TRP A 111 4.25 -27.29 11.29
CA TRP A 111 4.87 -27.25 12.61
C TRP A 111 6.13 -28.11 12.61
N VAL A 112 7.28 -27.50 12.90
CA VAL A 112 8.54 -28.21 13.11
C VAL A 112 8.83 -28.22 14.60
N PRO A 113 8.70 -29.38 15.29
CA PRO A 113 9.01 -29.45 16.71
C PRO A 113 10.44 -28.99 16.98
N PRO A 114 10.68 -28.12 17.98
CA PRO A 114 12.02 -27.70 18.34
C PRO A 114 12.91 -28.90 18.66
N GLY A 115 14.07 -29.00 17.99
CA GLY A 115 15.01 -30.11 18.15
C GLY A 115 14.69 -31.37 17.32
N SER A 116 13.67 -31.33 16.44
CA SER A 116 13.44 -32.37 15.45
C SER A 116 14.38 -32.27 14.25
N ASP A 117 14.42 -33.32 13.43
CA ASP A 117 15.16 -33.39 12.17
C ASP A 117 14.54 -32.55 11.03
N GLY A 118 13.42 -31.86 11.30
CA GLY A 118 12.71 -31.03 10.33
C GLY A 118 11.99 -31.81 9.22
N GLN A 119 11.98 -33.15 9.26
CA GLN A 119 11.35 -33.95 8.22
C GLN A 119 9.84 -34.04 8.39
N ASN A 120 9.37 -34.23 9.63
CA ASN A 120 7.94 -34.20 9.93
C ASN A 120 7.51 -32.79 10.29
N LYS A 121 6.75 -32.18 9.39
CA LYS A 121 6.22 -30.82 9.53
C LYS A 121 4.73 -30.78 9.89
N SER A 122 4.16 -31.93 10.21
CA SER A 122 2.76 -32.05 10.58
C SER A 122 2.55 -31.60 12.03
N PRO A 123 1.58 -30.70 12.31
CA PRO A 123 1.13 -30.41 13.67
C PRO A 123 0.55 -31.65 14.36
N TRP A 124 0.05 -32.61 13.61
CA TRP A 124 -0.57 -33.83 14.11
C TRP A 124 0.42 -34.97 14.14
N VAL A 125 0.52 -35.65 15.29
CA VAL A 125 1.23 -36.91 15.41
C VAL A 125 0.35 -37.97 16.02
N ARG A 126 0.42 -39.15 15.42
CA ARG A 126 -0.27 -40.34 15.90
C ARG A 126 0.57 -41.00 17.00
N ASN A 127 -0.06 -41.27 18.14
CA ASN A 127 0.54 -42.10 19.17
C ASN A 127 -0.01 -43.54 19.03
N ASP A 128 0.82 -44.47 18.55
CA ASP A 128 0.40 -45.86 18.36
C ASP A 128 0.23 -46.63 19.68
N ASN A 129 0.80 -46.14 20.79
CA ASN A 129 0.69 -46.78 22.10
C ASN A 129 -0.54 -46.34 22.88
N GLU A 130 -0.89 -45.05 22.81
CA GLU A 130 -2.06 -44.49 23.50
C GLU A 130 -3.32 -44.49 22.62
N GLY A 131 -3.14 -44.66 21.30
CA GLY A 131 -4.19 -44.54 20.31
C GLY A 131 -4.60 -43.07 20.11
N GLY A 132 -4.84 -42.69 18.85
CA GLY A 132 -5.36 -41.36 18.50
C GLY A 132 -4.33 -40.40 17.89
N LEU A 133 -4.84 -39.22 17.51
CA LEU A 133 -4.06 -38.10 16.98
C LEU A 133 -3.90 -37.06 18.09
N SER A 134 -2.68 -36.60 18.31
CA SER A 134 -2.35 -35.54 19.24
C SER A 134 -1.83 -34.32 18.49
N ASP A 135 -2.26 -33.12 18.90
CA ASP A 135 -1.72 -31.87 18.37
C ASP A 135 -0.42 -31.50 19.10
N GLN A 136 0.69 -31.58 18.40
CA GLN A 136 2.01 -31.32 18.94
C GLN A 136 2.24 -29.86 19.36
N ARG A 137 1.45 -28.92 18.82
CA ARG A 137 1.53 -27.50 19.18
C ARG A 137 1.12 -27.23 20.62
N PHE A 138 0.28 -28.11 21.19
CA PHE A 138 -0.27 -27.97 22.53
C PHE A 138 0.25 -29.04 23.51
N THR A 139 0.82 -30.14 23.03
CA THR A 139 1.29 -31.24 23.89
C THR A 139 2.78 -31.18 24.27
N GLY A 140 3.46 -30.07 24.02
CA GLY A 140 4.60 -29.65 24.84
C GLY A 140 5.80 -30.61 24.95
N ALA A 141 6.12 -31.40 23.94
CA ALA A 141 7.27 -32.32 23.98
C ALA A 141 8.64 -31.62 24.17
N ALA A 142 8.71 -30.28 24.07
CA ALA A 142 9.92 -29.48 24.29
C ALA A 142 9.69 -28.15 25.04
N GLY A 143 8.55 -27.98 25.73
CA GLY A 143 8.27 -26.75 26.50
C GLY A 143 8.05 -25.47 25.67
N LYS A 144 7.92 -25.59 24.33
CA LYS A 144 7.52 -24.49 23.43
C LYS A 144 6.22 -24.87 22.75
N THR A 145 5.16 -24.12 23.05
CA THR A 145 3.87 -24.15 22.35
C THR A 145 3.90 -23.24 21.15
N PHE A 146 2.94 -23.40 20.22
CA PHE A 146 2.73 -22.45 19.14
C PHE A 146 2.60 -21.03 19.70
N ASP A 147 3.34 -20.08 19.12
CA ASP A 147 3.38 -18.68 19.54
C ASP A 147 2.98 -17.83 18.34
N ARG A 148 1.73 -17.35 18.35
CA ARG A 148 1.12 -16.62 17.22
C ARG A 148 1.88 -15.34 16.86
N GLU A 149 2.54 -14.71 17.84
CA GLU A 149 3.32 -13.48 17.65
C GLU A 149 4.67 -13.80 17.00
N LYS A 150 5.34 -14.88 17.42
CA LYS A 150 6.69 -15.24 16.91
C LYS A 150 6.69 -16.06 15.61
N ASP A 151 5.58 -16.72 15.31
CA ASP A 151 5.44 -17.64 14.17
C ASP A 151 4.81 -16.97 12.92
N VAL A 152 4.63 -15.63 12.92
CA VAL A 152 4.36 -14.86 11.69
C VAL A 152 5.55 -15.02 10.72
N LEU A 153 5.23 -15.33 9.46
CA LEU A 153 6.21 -15.38 8.37
C LEU A 153 6.47 -13.99 7.80
N SER A 154 5.40 -13.25 7.50
CA SER A 154 5.47 -11.88 6.99
C SER A 154 4.13 -11.16 7.12
N TYR A 155 4.15 -9.84 7.22
CA TYR A 155 2.99 -8.99 6.97
C TYR A 155 3.03 -8.49 5.52
N LEU A 156 1.91 -8.59 4.80
CA LEU A 156 1.75 -8.23 3.39
C LEU A 156 1.59 -6.72 3.20
N VAL A 157 2.63 -5.98 3.58
CA VAL A 157 2.72 -4.53 3.55
C VAL A 157 4.06 -4.11 2.96
N SER A 158 4.12 -2.92 2.36
CA SER A 158 5.38 -2.36 1.85
C SER A 158 6.44 -2.23 2.95
N GLY A 159 7.70 -2.47 2.61
CA GLY A 159 8.83 -2.50 3.54
C GLY A 159 9.14 -3.91 4.09
N ASN A 160 8.24 -4.88 3.92
CA ASN A 160 8.45 -6.29 4.26
C ASN A 160 8.71 -7.18 3.03
N GLU A 161 9.09 -6.59 1.88
CA GLU A 161 9.38 -7.34 0.66
C GLU A 161 10.51 -8.37 0.88
N GLY A 162 10.41 -9.58 0.33
CA GLY A 162 11.40 -10.65 0.51
C GLY A 162 11.35 -11.37 1.87
N GLY A 163 10.58 -10.84 2.83
CA GLY A 163 10.30 -11.47 4.12
C GLY A 163 11.52 -11.79 5.00
N ARG A 164 11.26 -12.50 6.10
CA ARG A 164 12.27 -12.89 7.11
C ARG A 164 13.38 -13.81 6.57
N VAL A 165 13.13 -14.51 5.46
CA VAL A 165 14.04 -15.52 4.90
C VAL A 165 15.08 -14.93 3.94
N GLU A 166 14.74 -13.92 3.13
CA GLU A 166 15.72 -13.32 2.20
C GLU A 166 16.49 -12.15 2.79
N LEU A 167 15.90 -11.37 3.69
CA LEU A 167 16.49 -10.10 4.12
C LEU A 167 17.32 -10.15 5.41
N GLY A 168 17.14 -11.16 6.26
CA GLY A 168 17.90 -11.28 7.52
C GLY A 168 17.77 -10.09 8.48
N VAL A 169 16.85 -9.15 8.20
CA VAL A 169 16.41 -8.07 9.08
C VAL A 169 15.08 -8.44 9.71
N ASP A 170 14.84 -7.88 10.90
CA ASP A 170 13.58 -8.05 11.62
C ASP A 170 12.41 -7.57 10.75
N LEU A 171 11.36 -8.38 10.74
CA LEU A 171 10.09 -8.06 10.08
C LEU A 171 9.56 -6.73 10.65
N ILE A 172 8.97 -5.88 9.81
CA ILE A 172 8.15 -4.78 10.31
C ILE A 172 6.89 -5.39 10.95
N GLU A 173 6.82 -5.31 12.27
CA GLU A 173 5.72 -5.81 13.09
C GLU A 173 4.55 -4.82 13.11
N ALA A 174 3.31 -5.35 13.07
CA ALA A 174 2.09 -4.56 13.06
C ALA A 174 1.80 -3.89 14.41
N GLU A 175 2.40 -4.39 15.48
CA GLU A 175 2.19 -3.96 16.86
C GLU A 175 3.00 -2.70 17.20
N ALA A 176 4.17 -2.52 16.58
CA ALA A 176 5.17 -1.58 17.07
C ALA A 176 5.61 -0.50 16.07
N TRP A 177 5.34 -0.64 14.77
CA TRP A 177 5.97 0.21 13.76
C TRP A 177 5.52 1.69 13.78
N GLU A 178 6.49 2.61 13.71
CA GLU A 178 6.32 4.09 13.79
C GLU A 178 7.13 4.89 12.75
N GLY A 179 7.42 4.30 11.58
CA GLY A 179 8.23 4.93 10.53
C GLY A 179 7.50 5.92 9.62
N GLU A 180 8.16 6.32 8.52
CA GLU A 180 7.52 7.13 7.48
C GLU A 180 6.41 6.31 6.80
N GLN A 181 5.18 6.82 6.84
CA GLN A 181 3.97 6.12 6.37
C GLN A 181 3.19 6.90 5.31
N ILE A 182 2.46 6.15 4.49
CA ILE A 182 1.43 6.66 3.59
C ILE A 182 0.08 6.12 4.06
N GLU A 183 -0.88 7.02 4.24
CA GLU A 183 -2.29 6.66 4.46
C GLU A 183 -2.90 6.15 3.15
N LEU A 184 -3.41 4.92 3.18
CA LEU A 184 -4.04 4.25 2.05
C LEU A 184 -5.57 4.21 2.20
N VAL A 185 -6.03 4.08 3.45
CA VAL A 185 -7.44 4.13 3.82
C VAL A 185 -7.59 5.05 5.03
N GLY A 186 -8.50 6.01 4.94
CA GLY A 186 -8.79 6.94 6.03
C GLY A 186 -10.03 7.76 5.75
N ASP A 187 -9.93 9.08 5.90
CA ASP A 187 -11.09 9.98 5.93
C ASP A 187 -12.08 9.77 4.78
N GLY A 188 -13.37 9.69 5.15
CA GLY A 188 -14.48 9.48 4.22
C GLY A 188 -14.71 8.02 3.82
N THR A 189 -13.84 7.08 4.22
CA THR A 189 -14.01 5.63 3.98
C THR A 189 -14.25 4.84 5.27
N VAL A 190 -13.84 5.37 6.41
CA VAL A 190 -13.88 4.70 7.73
C VAL A 190 -14.66 5.52 8.76
N ALA A 191 -15.19 4.83 9.77
CA ALA A 191 -16.02 5.45 10.80
C ALA A 191 -15.18 6.05 11.94
N THR A 192 -14.04 5.43 12.25
CA THR A 192 -13.12 5.86 13.32
C THR A 192 -11.69 5.93 12.81
N THR A 193 -10.84 6.65 13.53
CA THR A 193 -9.40 6.74 13.21
C THR A 193 -8.65 5.43 13.46
N GLU A 194 -9.22 4.52 14.25
CA GLU A 194 -8.65 3.19 14.54
C GLU A 194 -8.75 2.24 13.35
N GLU A 195 -9.69 2.51 12.43
CA GLU A 195 -9.89 1.75 11.19
C GLU A 195 -8.99 2.23 10.04
N TYR A 196 -8.13 3.23 10.28
CA TYR A 196 -7.22 3.74 9.26
C TYR A 196 -6.23 2.65 8.86
N VAL A 197 -5.90 2.61 7.56
CA VAL A 197 -4.86 1.73 7.04
C VAL A 197 -3.74 2.59 6.49
N VAL A 198 -2.61 2.50 7.17
CA VAL A 198 -1.34 3.12 6.76
C VAL A 198 -0.35 2.03 6.38
N ALA A 199 0.62 2.35 5.53
CA ALA A 199 1.67 1.42 5.14
C ALA A 199 3.04 2.14 5.11
N PRO A 200 4.14 1.43 5.40
CA PRO A 200 5.49 2.00 5.32
C PRO A 200 5.82 2.52 3.93
N ARG A 201 6.37 3.73 3.86
CA ARG A 201 6.83 4.33 2.61
C ARG A 201 8.18 3.76 2.24
N VAL A 202 8.25 3.11 1.08
CA VAL A 202 9.50 2.66 0.48
C VAL A 202 9.97 3.69 -0.54
N THR A 203 11.15 4.27 -0.32
CA THR A 203 11.71 5.30 -1.22
C THR A 203 12.15 4.70 -2.55
N THR A 204 11.81 5.33 -3.66
CA THR A 204 12.39 5.04 -4.97
C THR A 204 13.56 6.00 -5.23
N ARG A 205 14.64 5.45 -5.79
CA ARG A 205 15.87 6.18 -6.06
C ARG A 205 16.27 6.01 -7.52
N ASN A 206 16.92 7.02 -8.08
CA ASN A 206 17.50 6.94 -9.42
C ASN A 206 18.92 6.37 -9.42
N ASP A 207 19.48 6.20 -10.61
CA ASP A 207 20.86 5.72 -10.85
C ASP A 207 21.96 6.53 -10.16
N LYS A 208 21.64 7.74 -9.67
CA LYS A 208 22.56 8.64 -8.94
C LYS A 208 22.29 8.65 -7.44
N ASP A 209 21.54 7.67 -6.94
CA ASP A 209 21.16 7.51 -5.53
C ASP A 209 20.37 8.70 -4.95
N ARG A 210 19.67 9.46 -5.80
CA ARG A 210 18.77 10.51 -5.33
C ARG A 210 17.37 9.96 -5.22
N GLU A 211 16.72 10.28 -4.10
CA GLU A 211 15.30 10.01 -3.90
C GLU A 211 14.47 10.74 -4.97
N THR A 212 13.71 9.97 -5.73
CA THR A 212 12.83 10.46 -6.80
C THR A 212 11.38 10.44 -6.35
N GLY A 213 11.01 9.46 -5.53
CA GLY A 213 9.69 9.37 -4.94
C GLY A 213 9.61 8.24 -3.94
N GLY A 214 8.42 7.70 -3.75
CA GLY A 214 8.21 6.51 -2.94
C GLY A 214 6.89 5.84 -3.30
N TYR A 215 6.75 4.60 -2.82
CA TYR A 215 5.52 3.85 -2.92
C TYR A 215 5.18 3.24 -1.57
N ALA A 216 3.91 2.90 -1.40
CA ALA A 216 3.45 2.05 -0.32
C ALA A 216 2.33 1.16 -0.87
N TYR A 217 2.18 -0.02 -0.30
CA TYR A 217 1.05 -0.90 -0.59
C TYR A 217 0.64 -1.64 0.67
N TRP A 218 -0.61 -2.05 0.68
CA TRP A 218 -1.20 -2.91 1.69
C TRP A 218 -2.11 -3.90 0.98
N ILE A 219 -2.07 -5.15 1.41
CA ILE A 219 -3.01 -6.18 0.96
C ILE A 219 -4.00 -6.42 2.10
N GLY A 220 -5.28 -6.18 1.82
CA GLY A 220 -6.37 -6.43 2.76
C GLY A 220 -6.94 -7.83 2.62
N ASP A 221 -7.44 -8.37 3.74
CA ASP A 221 -8.08 -9.67 3.76
C ASP A 221 -9.53 -9.58 3.26
N LEU A 222 -9.98 -10.63 2.57
CA LEU A 222 -11.38 -10.82 2.18
C LEU A 222 -12.14 -11.69 3.18
N GLY A 223 -11.46 -12.45 4.04
CA GLY A 223 -12.06 -13.34 5.04
C GLY A 223 -12.96 -12.62 6.04
N VAL A 224 -12.66 -11.36 6.35
CA VAL A 224 -13.45 -10.50 7.26
C VAL A 224 -14.51 -9.65 6.56
N ARG A 225 -14.60 -9.71 5.22
CA ARG A 225 -15.51 -8.85 4.43
C ARG A 225 -16.77 -9.61 4.02
N ALA A 226 -17.93 -9.00 4.21
CA ALA A 226 -19.17 -9.50 3.65
C ALA A 226 -19.31 -9.08 2.17
N ASN A 227 -19.35 -10.05 1.25
CA ASN A 227 -19.66 -9.77 -0.14
C ASN A 227 -21.19 -9.67 -0.33
N ILE A 228 -21.69 -8.44 -0.41
CA ILE A 228 -23.12 -8.14 -0.60
C ILE A 228 -23.53 -8.08 -2.08
N ALA A 229 -22.58 -8.21 -3.01
CA ALA A 229 -22.80 -8.09 -4.45
C ALA A 229 -22.89 -9.45 -5.17
N MET A 230 -22.89 -10.56 -4.43
CA MET A 230 -23.05 -11.87 -5.05
C MET A 230 -24.51 -12.04 -5.52
N VAL A 231 -24.70 -12.07 -6.84
CA VAL A 231 -25.97 -12.49 -7.44
C VAL A 231 -26.14 -13.98 -7.11
N ASP A 232 -27.28 -14.36 -6.53
CA ASP A 232 -27.60 -15.75 -6.22
C ASP A 232 -27.56 -16.60 -7.49
N ALA A 233 -26.54 -17.45 -7.59
CA ALA A 233 -26.34 -18.36 -8.72
C ALA A 233 -27.44 -19.45 -8.82
N TYR A 234 -28.23 -19.62 -7.76
CA TYR A 234 -29.36 -20.56 -7.68
C TYR A 234 -30.72 -19.86 -7.61
N SER A 235 -30.77 -18.55 -7.88
CA SER A 235 -32.04 -17.83 -7.95
C SER A 235 -32.92 -18.45 -9.03
N LEU A 236 -34.02 -19.05 -8.59
CA LEU A 236 -35.00 -19.72 -9.46
C LEU A 236 -35.73 -18.73 -10.39
N ASP A 237 -35.68 -17.43 -10.07
CA ASP A 237 -36.36 -16.37 -10.82
C ASP A 237 -35.51 -15.81 -11.98
N ALA A 238 -34.19 -16.02 -11.98
CA ALA A 238 -33.30 -15.62 -13.09
C ALA A 238 -31.95 -16.38 -13.07
N PRO A 239 -31.87 -17.64 -13.55
CA PRO A 239 -30.62 -18.37 -13.61
C PRO A 239 -29.68 -17.75 -14.65
N ALA A 240 -28.65 -17.04 -14.19
CA ALA A 240 -27.54 -16.65 -15.05
C ALA A 240 -26.70 -17.91 -15.33
N ARG A 241 -26.89 -18.54 -16.50
CA ARG A 241 -25.91 -19.48 -17.03
C ARG A 241 -24.61 -18.70 -17.30
N GLY A 242 -23.63 -18.81 -16.39
CA GLY A 242 -22.26 -18.49 -16.72
C GLY A 242 -21.81 -19.30 -17.95
N PRO A 243 -20.93 -18.77 -18.80
CA PRO A 243 -20.42 -19.53 -19.94
C PRO A 243 -19.68 -20.76 -19.39
N ASN A 244 -20.20 -21.95 -19.72
CA ASN A 244 -19.60 -23.22 -19.38
C ASN A 244 -18.20 -23.31 -20.00
N PRO A 245 -17.12 -23.57 -19.24
CA PRO A 245 -15.80 -23.78 -19.83
C PRO A 245 -15.66 -25.09 -20.62
N ASP A 246 -16.67 -25.96 -20.63
CA ASP A 246 -16.63 -27.27 -21.31
C ASP A 246 -17.52 -27.39 -22.56
N GLY A 247 -17.99 -26.26 -23.13
CA GLY A 247 -18.79 -26.22 -24.37
C GLY A 247 -20.29 -26.11 -24.18
#